data_AF-A0A359GVW2-F1
#
_entry.id   AF-A0A359GVW2-F1
#
_cell.length_a   1.000
_cell.length_b   1.000
_cell.length_c   1.000
_cell.angle_alpha   90.00
_cell.angle_beta   90.00
_cell.angle_gamma   90.00
#
_symmetry.space_group_name_H-M   'P 1'
#
loop_
_entity.id
_entity.type
_entity.pdbx_description
1 polymer ?
#
loop_
_entity_poly.entity_id
_entity_poly.type
_entity_poly.pdbx_seq_one_letter_code
_entity_poly.pdbx_strand_id
1 'polypeptide(L)'
;RASAEGLEVSHIQVRYLCPLPSNLGELLNNFEAVLIPEMNTGQFIRLIRSEYLIDAIGLNKVTGQPFKIGEILAAIHQKYAELESES
;
A
#
# COMPACT_ATOMS: atom_id res chain seq x y z
N ARG A 1 1.41 -6.75 13.74
CA ARG A 1 0.40 -6.03 14.55
C ARG A 1 -0.96 -6.23 13.92
N ALA A 2 -1.24 -5.68 12.73
CA ALA A 2 -2.47 -6.00 11.97
C ALA A 2 -2.71 -7.51 11.76
N SER A 3 -1.70 -8.27 11.27
CA SER A 3 -1.84 -9.73 11.14
C SER A 3 -2.02 -10.47 12.49
N ALA A 4 -1.54 -9.90 13.60
CA ALA A 4 -1.76 -10.47 14.93
C ALA A 4 -3.15 -10.14 15.49
N GLU A 5 -3.84 -9.15 14.92
CA GLU A 5 -5.24 -8.80 15.18
C GLU A 5 -6.20 -9.65 14.32
N GLY A 6 -5.68 -10.58 13.50
CA GLY A 6 -6.48 -11.46 12.65
C GLY A 6 -6.86 -10.85 11.30
N LEU A 7 -6.36 -9.66 10.96
CA LEU A 7 -6.61 -9.02 9.67
C LEU A 7 -5.74 -9.67 8.58
N GLU A 8 -6.32 -9.93 7.41
CA GLU A 8 -5.66 -10.52 6.23
C GLU A 8 -4.72 -9.55 5.50
N VAL A 9 -3.73 -9.03 6.22
CA VAL A 9 -2.80 -8.01 5.71
C VAL A 9 -1.45 -8.63 5.37
N SER A 10 -1.00 -8.41 4.14
CA SER A 10 0.37 -8.69 3.71
C SER A 10 1.18 -7.39 3.54
N HIS A 11 2.50 -7.49 3.66
CA HIS A 11 3.41 -6.36 3.47
C HIS A 11 4.57 -6.76 2.55
N ILE A 12 4.86 -5.90 1.58
CA ILE A 12 6.01 -6.02 0.68
C ILE A 12 6.82 -4.72 0.69
N GLN A 13 8.14 -4.84 0.68
CA GLN A 13 9.06 -3.70 0.54
C GLN A 13 9.82 -3.81 -0.79
N VAL A 14 9.53 -2.90 -1.72
CA VAL A 14 10.24 -2.82 -3.00
C VAL A 14 11.61 -2.19 -2.77
N ARG A 15 12.68 -2.95 -3.06
CA ARG A 15 14.08 -2.52 -2.89
C ARG A 15 14.68 -1.89 -4.15
N TYR A 16 14.26 -2.36 -5.31
CA TYR A 16 14.77 -1.92 -6.61
C TYR A 16 13.61 -1.41 -7.45
N LEU A 17 13.75 -0.16 -7.93
CA LEU A 17 12.77 0.50 -8.79
C LEU A 17 13.05 0.28 -10.27
N CYS A 18 14.32 0.11 -10.66
CA CYS A 18 14.71 -0.07 -12.06
C CYS A 18 15.80 -1.15 -12.17
N PRO A 19 15.46 -2.35 -12.68
CA PRO A 19 14.12 -2.81 -13.06
C PRO A 19 13.21 -3.07 -11.85
N LEU A 20 11.89 -2.91 -12.03
CA LEU A 20 10.90 -3.38 -11.06
C LEU A 20 10.90 -4.92 -11.00
N PRO A 21 10.51 -5.53 -9.86
CA PRO A 21 10.34 -6.97 -9.78
C PRO A 21 9.29 -7.45 -10.79
N SER A 22 9.63 -8.46 -11.59
CA SER A 22 8.78 -8.94 -12.69
C SER A 22 7.44 -9.51 -12.22
N ASN A 23 7.38 -10.02 -11.00
CA ASN A 23 6.17 -10.60 -10.38
C ASN A 23 5.37 -9.59 -9.54
N LEU A 24 5.79 -8.33 -9.45
CA LEU A 24 5.13 -7.35 -8.59
C LEU A 24 3.69 -7.08 -9.04
N GLY A 25 3.45 -6.90 -10.34
CA GLY A 25 2.12 -6.63 -10.87
C GLY A 25 1.12 -7.78 -10.64
N GLU A 26 1.54 -9.01 -10.89
CA GLU A 26 0.72 -10.20 -10.63
C GLU A 26 0.40 -10.33 -9.14
N LEU A 27 1.40 -10.12 -8.28
CA LEU A 27 1.21 -10.18 -6.83
C LEU A 27 0.19 -9.13 -6.37
N LEU A 28 0.32 -7.88 -6.81
CA LEU A 28 -0.56 -6.79 -6.39
C LEU A 28 -2.01 -6.98 -6.88
N ASN A 29 -2.23 -7.62 -8.03
CA ASN A 29 -3.57 -7.92 -8.53
C ASN A 29 -4.35 -8.95 -7.69
N ASN A 30 -3.66 -9.74 -6.86
CA ASN A 30 -4.33 -10.71 -5.98
C ASN A 30 -4.90 -10.07 -4.71
N PHE A 31 -4.72 -8.76 -4.51
CA PHE A 31 -5.23 -8.03 -3.36
C PHE A 31 -6.38 -7.12 -3.77
N GLU A 32 -7.45 -7.13 -2.98
CA GLU A 32 -8.61 -6.25 -3.17
C GLU A 32 -8.24 -4.78 -3.01
N ALA A 33 -7.36 -4.47 -2.04
CA ALA A 33 -6.87 -3.12 -1.80
C ALA A 33 -5.34 -3.12 -1.65
N VAL A 34 -4.69 -2.16 -2.32
CA VAL A 34 -3.24 -1.96 -2.26
C VAL A 34 -2.93 -0.61 -1.65
N LEU A 35 -2.42 -0.60 -0.41
CA LEU A 35 -1.99 0.63 0.27
C LEU A 35 -0.48 0.85 0.09
N ILE A 36 -0.09 2.01 -0.43
CA ILE A 36 1.30 2.39 -0.68
C ILE A 36 1.69 3.55 0.26
N PRO A 37 2.43 3.28 1.34
CA PRO A 37 3.03 4.33 2.14
C PRO A 37 4.27 4.89 1.45
N GLU A 38 4.29 6.20 1.17
CA GLU A 38 5.46 6.86 0.58
C GLU A 38 5.77 8.20 1.24
N MET A 39 7.05 8.46 1.47
CA MET A 39 7.53 9.73 2.02
C MET A 39 7.85 10.72 0.89
N ASN A 40 6.94 10.83 -0.07
CA ASN A 40 7.05 11.72 -1.21
C ASN A 40 5.64 12.16 -1.65
N THR A 41 5.53 12.77 -2.82
CA THR A 41 4.29 13.40 -3.31
C THR A 41 3.42 12.53 -4.21
N GLY A 42 3.68 11.23 -4.40
CA GLY A 42 2.92 10.44 -5.36
C GLY A 42 3.76 9.64 -6.36
N GLN A 43 5.08 9.55 -6.19
CA GLN A 43 5.92 9.08 -7.29
C GLN A 43 5.75 7.58 -7.53
N PHE A 44 5.75 6.78 -6.46
CA PHE A 44 5.70 5.33 -6.59
C PHE A 44 4.29 4.86 -6.92
N ILE A 45 3.27 5.45 -6.30
CA ILE A 45 1.86 5.14 -6.62
C ILE A 45 1.53 5.44 -8.08
N ARG A 46 2.06 6.53 -8.65
CA ARG A 46 1.87 6.86 -10.08
C ARG A 46 2.51 5.83 -10.98
N LEU A 47 3.71 5.38 -10.66
CA LEU A 47 4.40 4.32 -11.39
C LEU A 47 3.61 3.00 -11.35
N ILE A 48 3.13 2.59 -10.16
CA ILE A 48 2.34 1.35 -10.02
C ILE A 48 1.02 1.45 -10.81
N ARG A 49 0.32 2.58 -10.71
CA ARG A 49 -0.92 2.82 -11.48
C ARG A 49 -0.68 2.83 -12.98
N SER A 50 0.44 3.38 -13.46
CA SER A 50 0.74 3.43 -14.90
C SER A 50 1.23 2.09 -15.47
N GLU A 51 2.08 1.37 -14.74
CA GLU A 51 2.69 0.12 -15.21
C GLU A 51 1.75 -1.08 -15.06
N TYR A 52 0.95 -1.12 -14.00
CA TYR A 52 0.13 -2.29 -13.67
C TYR A 52 -1.38 -2.05 -13.74
N LEU A 53 -1.84 -0.81 -13.95
CA LEU A 53 -3.26 -0.42 -13.99
C LEU A 53 -4.06 -0.81 -12.74
N ILE A 54 -3.37 -0.94 -11.59
CA ILE A 54 -3.96 -1.25 -10.29
C ILE A 54 -4.35 0.05 -9.61
N ASP A 55 -5.56 0.13 -9.03
CA ASP A 55 -5.96 1.27 -8.21
C ASP A 55 -5.31 1.23 -6.83
N ALA A 56 -4.01 1.51 -6.80
CA ALA A 56 -3.25 1.63 -5.57
C ALA A 56 -3.65 2.90 -4.82
N ILE A 57 -3.73 2.83 -3.48
CA ILE A 57 -4.14 3.89 -2.57
C ILE A 57 -2.89 4.46 -1.90
N GLY A 58 -2.73 5.78 -1.95
CA GLY A 58 -1.54 6.45 -1.41
C GLY A 58 -1.68 6.87 0.03
N LEU A 59 -0.70 6.55 0.85
CA LEU A 59 -0.47 7.17 2.15
C LEU A 59 0.80 8.02 2.05
N ASN A 60 0.62 9.28 1.63
CA ASN A 60 1.73 10.17 1.27
C ASN A 60 2.11 11.07 2.45
N LYS A 61 3.40 11.13 2.80
CA LYS A 61 3.91 11.97 3.89
C LYS A 61 5.11 12.80 3.44
N VAL A 62 4.96 14.12 3.41
CA VAL A 62 6.01 15.06 2.95
C VAL A 62 6.69 15.79 4.12
N THR A 63 6.35 15.46 5.37
CA THR A 63 6.79 16.19 6.57
C THR A 63 8.24 15.89 6.98
N GLY A 64 8.98 15.09 6.21
CA GLY A 64 10.38 14.71 6.49
C GLY A 64 10.56 13.78 7.70
N GLN A 65 9.47 13.36 8.33
CA GLN A 65 9.48 12.43 9.46
C GLN A 65 9.11 11.02 9.01
N PRO A 66 9.73 9.96 9.58
CA PRO A 66 9.35 8.59 9.31
C PRO A 66 7.86 8.34 9.60
N PHE A 67 7.29 7.35 8.92
CA PHE A 67 5.98 6.83 9.29
C PHE A 67 6.02 6.22 10.69
N LYS A 68 5.07 6.62 11.52
CA LYS A 68 4.81 5.98 12.81
C LYS A 68 3.95 4.75 12.55
N ILE A 69 4.16 3.72 13.37
CA ILE A 69 3.39 2.47 13.31
C ILE A 69 1.88 2.76 13.40
N GLY A 70 1.48 3.71 14.25
CA GLY A 70 0.07 4.10 14.41
C GLY A 70 -0.56 4.72 13.17
N GLU A 71 0.20 5.44 12.33
CA GLU A 71 -0.32 6.03 11.08
C GLU A 71 -0.65 4.94 10.07
N ILE A 72 0.24 3.95 9.93
CA ILE A 72 0.03 2.81 9.02
C ILE A 72 -1.13 1.95 9.52
N LEU A 73 -1.20 1.65 10.81
CA LEU A 73 -2.30 0.86 11.39
C LEU A 73 -3.65 1.56 11.21
N ALA A 74 -3.73 2.86 11.47
CA ALA A 74 -4.97 3.62 11.29
C ALA A 74 -5.44 3.59 9.83
N ALA A 75 -4.52 3.75 8.87
CA ALA A 75 -4.84 3.66 7.45
C ALA A 75 -5.34 2.26 7.04
N ILE A 76 -4.72 1.20 7.58
CA ILE A 76 -5.16 -0.18 7.36
C ILE A 76 -6.58 -0.38 7.93
N HIS A 77 -6.81 -0.02 9.19
CA HIS A 77 -8.13 -0.18 9.82
C HIS A 77 -9.22 0.60 9.10
N GLN A 78 -8.92 1.82 8.65
CA GLN A 78 -9.84 2.61 7.86
C GLN A 78 -10.21 1.88 6.55
N LYS A 79 -9.23 1.34 5.82
CA LYS A 79 -9.51 0.63 4.57
C LYS A 79 -10.27 -0.69 4.78
N TYR A 80 -9.98 -1.43 5.83
CA TYR A 80 -10.79 -2.59 6.19
C TYR A 80 -12.24 -2.22 6.48
N ALA A 81 -12.48 -1.15 7.25
CA ALA A 81 -13.84 -0.71 7.56
C ALA A 81 -14.63 -0.28 6.30
N GLU A 82 -13.94 0.32 5.32
CA GLU A 82 -14.54 0.69 4.03
C GLU A 82 -14.91 -0.56 3.20
N LEU A 83 -14.05 -1.57 3.13
CA LEU A 83 -14.32 -2.84 2.43
C LEU A 83 -15.49 -3.62 3.05
N GLU A 84 -15.57 -3.65 4.39
CA GLU A 84 -16.70 -4.28 5.11
C GLU A 84 -18.03 -3.53 4.90
N SER A 85 -17.98 -2.24 4.55
CA SER A 85 -19.18 -1.42 4.32
C SER A 85 -19.70 -1.53 2.87
N GLU A 86 -18.87 -1.99 1.94
CA GLU A 86 -19.20 -2.20 0.53
C GLU A 86 -19.67 -3.64 0.24
N SER A 87 -19.61 -4.53 1.24
CA SER A 87 -20.11 -5.92 1.23
C SER A 87 -21.52 -6.05 1.84
#